data_AF-A0A5J4XM01-F1
#
_entry.id   AF-A0A5J4XM01-F1
#
_cell.length_a   1.000
_cell.length_b   1.000
_cell.length_c   1.000
_cell.angle_alpha   90.00
_cell.angle_beta   90.00
_cell.angle_gamma   90.00
#
_symmetry.space_group_name_H-M   'P 1'
#
loop_
_entity.id
_entity.type
_entity.pdbx_description
1 polymer ?
#
loop_
_entity_poly.entity_id
_entity_poly.type
_entity_poly.pdbx_seq_one_letter_code
_entity_poly.pdbx_strand_id
1 'polypeptide(L)'
;MAASTPEDPYEVLQVQQTASPDEIKSAYRKLALINHPDKNQGASAEEAAEKFQKIATAYGILSDPDKRRRYDQGGFANLNPSDLEVQLDLSSLGVVNTAMAAIFNKLGVPVKTVVAQHVLDAAYMGNFKALQLQFGEKHSDKVDKAGVVFYELTVTEQHIAEGFAVGAHSIQGSRFKLLLFEQAVDTQWELLTQEDSQKTKKGMQMAGLYFFPFLTCRMGPKPSALETGSDPEVMLFKRLDSMQPREHVQLRPGRILVAVYGDNWFNRVRYTIQAVHTMSMDRSLAPIADTVQQVEAKLLQKKIELRQFESEYRQVQSQFETVVKRFNKEQKEVEDLLQIRDQAYLDLLAGNDGQAVVPKQQIPPQKGWLKGS
;
A
#
# COMPACT_ATOMS: atom_id res chain seq x y z
N MET A 1 -22.59 9.98 4.45
CA MET A 1 -22.68 8.51 4.27
C MET A 1 -21.84 7.89 5.37
N ALA A 2 -22.44 7.14 6.30
CA ALA A 2 -21.72 6.52 7.41
C ALA A 2 -20.83 5.38 6.89
N ALA A 3 -19.58 5.30 7.36
CA ALA A 3 -18.69 4.18 7.06
C ALA A 3 -19.31 2.88 7.60
N SER A 4 -19.49 1.85 6.76
CA SER A 4 -20.03 0.58 7.23
C SER A 4 -19.02 -0.11 8.15
N THR A 5 -19.50 -0.54 9.31
CA THR A 5 -18.72 -1.33 10.26
C THR A 5 -18.40 -2.70 9.63
N PRO A 6 -17.16 -3.21 9.71
CA PRO A 6 -16.81 -4.51 9.14
C PRO A 6 -17.62 -5.65 9.80
N GLU A 7 -18.20 -6.52 8.97
CA GLU A 7 -19.03 -7.67 9.39
C GLU A 7 -18.19 -8.73 10.14
N ASP A 8 -18.81 -9.41 11.12
CA ASP A 8 -18.14 -10.43 11.94
C ASP A 8 -17.66 -11.63 11.07
N PRO A 9 -16.37 -12.01 11.09
CA PRO A 9 -15.84 -13.15 10.36
C PRO A 9 -16.58 -14.47 10.57
N TYR A 10 -17.11 -14.72 11.78
CA TYR A 10 -17.87 -15.93 12.07
C TYR A 10 -19.22 -15.94 11.36
N GLU A 11 -19.91 -14.80 11.32
CA GLU A 11 -21.17 -14.62 10.59
C GLU A 11 -20.95 -14.72 9.08
N VAL A 12 -19.89 -14.08 8.57
CA VAL A 12 -19.53 -14.11 7.16
C VAL A 12 -19.23 -15.52 6.66
N LEU A 13 -18.51 -16.33 7.46
CA LEU A 13 -18.26 -17.74 7.14
C LEU A 13 -19.41 -18.67 7.54
N GLN A 14 -20.45 -18.16 8.18
CA GLN A 14 -21.59 -18.94 8.66
C GLN A 14 -21.17 -20.11 9.56
N VAL A 15 -20.23 -19.85 10.47
CA VAL A 15 -19.70 -20.82 11.44
C VAL A 15 -19.82 -20.27 12.86
N GLN A 16 -19.86 -21.17 13.84
CA GLN A 16 -19.88 -20.75 15.25
C GLN A 16 -18.50 -20.30 15.72
N GLN A 17 -18.45 -19.49 16.78
CA GLN A 17 -17.18 -19.09 17.43
C GLN A 17 -16.37 -20.30 17.94
N THR A 18 -17.02 -21.43 18.20
CA THR A 18 -16.41 -22.70 18.62
C THR A 18 -15.95 -23.57 17.45
N ALA A 19 -16.10 -23.13 16.19
CA ALA A 19 -15.80 -23.93 15.02
C ALA A 19 -14.32 -24.35 14.97
N SER A 20 -14.11 -25.61 14.60
CA SER A 20 -12.79 -26.19 14.38
C SER A 20 -12.12 -25.62 13.12
N PRO A 21 -10.78 -25.71 13.00
CA PRO A 21 -10.08 -25.30 11.78
C PRO A 21 -10.62 -25.98 10.51
N ASP A 22 -11.02 -27.24 10.60
CA ASP A 22 -11.57 -28.00 9.47
C ASP A 22 -12.97 -27.53 9.07
N GLU A 23 -13.81 -27.14 10.02
CA GLU A 23 -15.12 -26.55 9.75
C GLU A 23 -14.99 -25.17 9.10
N ILE A 24 -14.10 -24.33 9.61
CA ILE A 24 -13.78 -23.00 9.03
C ILE A 24 -13.31 -23.16 7.58
N LYS A 25 -12.37 -24.09 7.34
CA LYS A 25 -11.85 -24.41 6.00
C LYS A 25 -12.93 -24.96 5.07
N SER A 26 -13.86 -25.75 5.59
CA SER A 26 -14.93 -26.35 4.79
C SER A 26 -16.03 -25.34 4.45
N ALA A 27 -16.40 -24.48 5.40
CA ALA A 27 -17.34 -23.38 5.19
C ALA A 27 -16.81 -22.37 4.17
N TYR A 28 -15.54 -21.98 4.30
CA TYR A 28 -14.86 -21.14 3.31
C TYR A 28 -14.91 -21.75 1.90
N ARG A 29 -14.53 -23.02 1.74
CA ARG A 29 -14.57 -23.71 0.43
C ARG A 29 -15.97 -23.69 -0.17
N LYS A 30 -17.00 -23.96 0.64
CA LYS A 30 -18.39 -23.95 0.20
C LYS A 30 -18.83 -22.55 -0.26
N LEU A 31 -18.58 -21.52 0.56
CA LEU A 31 -19.01 -20.15 0.28
C LEU A 31 -18.25 -19.51 -0.88
N ALA A 32 -16.94 -19.81 -1.00
CA ALA A 32 -16.11 -19.38 -2.13
C ALA A 32 -16.59 -19.98 -3.46
N LEU A 33 -17.06 -21.23 -3.47
CA LEU A 33 -17.65 -21.88 -4.65
C LEU A 33 -19.03 -21.31 -5.02
N ILE A 34 -19.83 -20.91 -4.04
CA ILE A 34 -21.16 -20.33 -4.25
C ILE A 34 -21.05 -18.91 -4.82
N ASN A 35 -20.18 -18.08 -4.22
CA ASN A 35 -19.98 -16.69 -4.64
C ASN A 35 -18.92 -16.56 -5.75
N HIS A 36 -18.67 -17.67 -6.46
CA HIS A 36 -17.70 -17.69 -7.55
C HIS A 36 -18.24 -16.92 -8.77
N PRO A 37 -17.49 -15.98 -9.37
CA PRO A 37 -17.94 -15.17 -10.49
C PRO A 37 -18.05 -15.93 -11.81
N ASP A 38 -17.38 -17.09 -11.97
CA ASP A 38 -17.73 -17.97 -13.11
C ASP A 38 -19.19 -18.43 -13.03
N LYS A 39 -19.75 -18.55 -11.82
CA LYS A 39 -21.16 -18.89 -11.57
C LYS A 39 -22.06 -17.66 -11.40
N ASN A 40 -21.48 -16.46 -11.22
CA ASN A 40 -22.21 -15.22 -10.95
C ASN A 40 -21.72 -14.12 -11.89
N GLN A 41 -22.33 -14.04 -13.08
CA GLN A 41 -22.00 -13.07 -14.14
C GLN A 41 -23.13 -12.05 -14.35
N GLY A 42 -22.81 -10.89 -14.92
CA GLY A 42 -23.79 -9.83 -15.17
C GLY A 42 -24.04 -8.96 -13.94
N ALA A 43 -25.29 -8.54 -13.71
CA ALA A 43 -25.65 -7.60 -12.65
C ALA A 43 -25.33 -8.09 -11.21
N SER A 44 -25.19 -9.41 -11.00
CA SER A 44 -24.84 -10.00 -9.71
C SER A 44 -23.33 -10.16 -9.48
N ALA A 45 -22.50 -9.77 -10.44
CA ALA A 45 -21.05 -9.94 -10.36
C ALA A 45 -20.43 -9.05 -9.26
N GLU A 46 -20.93 -7.82 -9.09
CA GLU A 46 -20.45 -6.88 -8.07
C GLU A 46 -20.83 -7.33 -6.65
N GLU A 47 -22.04 -7.84 -6.45
CA GLU A 47 -22.47 -8.36 -5.15
C GLU A 47 -21.77 -9.66 -4.77
N ALA A 48 -21.61 -10.59 -5.73
CA ALA A 48 -20.88 -11.83 -5.50
C ALA A 48 -19.40 -11.56 -5.18
N ALA A 49 -18.82 -10.56 -5.83
CA ALA A 49 -17.48 -10.07 -5.58
C ALA A 49 -17.30 -9.49 -4.17
N GLU A 50 -18.20 -8.61 -3.74
CA GLU A 50 -18.16 -8.03 -2.40
C GLU A 50 -18.28 -9.12 -1.33
N LYS A 51 -19.22 -10.07 -1.52
CA LYS A 51 -19.37 -11.23 -0.62
C LYS A 51 -18.11 -12.10 -0.61
N PHE A 52 -17.53 -12.36 -1.78
CA PHE A 52 -16.32 -13.15 -1.89
C PHE A 52 -15.13 -12.50 -1.17
N GLN A 53 -14.99 -11.17 -1.28
CA GLN A 53 -13.99 -10.41 -0.53
C GLN A 53 -14.18 -10.55 0.98
N LYS A 54 -15.42 -10.39 1.47
CA LYS A 54 -15.76 -10.59 2.89
C LYS A 54 -15.40 -12.00 3.35
N ILE A 55 -15.79 -13.03 2.58
CA ILE A 55 -15.51 -14.45 2.85
C ILE A 55 -13.99 -14.70 2.93
N ALA A 56 -13.20 -14.13 2.03
CA ALA A 56 -11.75 -14.26 2.02
C ALA A 56 -11.08 -13.58 3.23
N THR A 57 -11.50 -12.36 3.57
CA THR A 57 -11.02 -11.65 4.76
C THR A 57 -11.37 -12.40 6.04
N ALA A 58 -12.61 -12.89 6.16
CA ALA A 58 -13.06 -13.66 7.30
C ALA A 58 -12.25 -14.95 7.49
N TYR A 59 -12.00 -15.67 6.39
CA TYR A 59 -11.13 -16.85 6.44
C TYR A 59 -9.69 -16.48 6.84
N GLY A 60 -9.13 -15.40 6.29
CA GLY A 60 -7.77 -14.95 6.63
C GLY A 60 -7.57 -14.59 8.10
N ILE A 61 -8.63 -14.18 8.80
CA ILE A 61 -8.64 -13.94 10.25
C ILE A 61 -8.80 -15.26 11.01
N LEU A 62 -9.79 -16.08 10.64
CA LEU A 62 -10.19 -17.26 11.42
C LEU A 62 -9.30 -18.50 11.19
N SER A 63 -8.60 -18.58 10.06
CA SER A 63 -7.74 -19.72 9.74
C SER A 63 -6.38 -19.68 10.46
N ASP A 64 -5.95 -18.50 10.88
CA ASP A 64 -4.70 -18.30 11.62
C ASP A 64 -5.01 -18.27 13.14
N PRO A 65 -4.46 -19.20 13.94
CA PRO A 65 -4.75 -19.27 15.36
C PRO A 65 -4.44 -18.00 16.15
N ASP A 66 -3.37 -17.28 15.79
CA ASP A 66 -2.95 -16.07 16.47
C ASP A 66 -3.85 -14.88 16.10
N LYS A 67 -4.22 -14.75 14.82
CA LYS A 67 -5.18 -13.72 14.37
C LYS A 67 -6.57 -13.96 14.95
N ARG A 68 -7.05 -15.21 14.93
CA ARG A 68 -8.33 -15.59 15.54
C ARG A 68 -8.34 -15.25 17.02
N ARG A 69 -7.29 -15.60 17.77
CA ARG A 69 -7.17 -15.24 19.19
C ARG A 69 -7.22 -13.73 19.42
N ARG A 70 -6.53 -12.93 18.60
CA ARG A 70 -6.56 -11.45 18.72
C ARG A 70 -7.96 -10.89 18.44
N TYR A 71 -8.61 -11.41 17.39
CA TYR A 71 -9.97 -11.04 17.04
C TYR A 71 -10.96 -11.40 18.16
N ASP A 72 -10.87 -12.61 18.72
CA ASP A 72 -11.74 -13.06 19.81
C ASP A 72 -11.59 -12.21 21.08
N GLN A 73 -10.43 -11.57 21.29
CA GLN A 73 -10.14 -10.74 22.46
C GLN A 73 -10.68 -9.31 22.39
N GLY A 74 -10.90 -8.75 21.19
CA GLY A 74 -11.31 -7.34 21.07
C GLY A 74 -11.81 -6.91 19.70
N GLY A 75 -12.26 -7.87 18.89
CA GLY A 75 -12.75 -7.65 17.53
C GLY A 75 -11.69 -7.02 16.62
N PHE A 76 -12.16 -6.29 15.61
CA PHE A 76 -11.29 -5.64 14.63
C PHE A 76 -10.33 -4.59 15.22
N ALA A 77 -10.62 -4.05 16.40
CA ALA A 77 -9.76 -3.06 17.06
C ALA A 77 -8.41 -3.63 17.53
N ASN A 78 -8.33 -4.96 17.75
CA ASN A 78 -7.12 -5.67 18.16
C ASN A 78 -6.34 -6.28 16.98
N LEU A 79 -6.79 -6.08 15.75
CA LEU A 79 -6.09 -6.51 14.55
C LEU A 79 -5.25 -5.36 14.00
N ASN A 80 -4.04 -5.66 13.56
CA ASN A 80 -3.23 -4.68 12.85
C ASN A 80 -3.75 -4.50 11.41
N PRO A 81 -3.49 -3.36 10.75
CA PRO A 81 -3.82 -3.19 9.33
C PRO A 81 -3.24 -4.31 8.43
N SER A 82 -2.07 -4.84 8.79
CA SER A 82 -1.44 -5.99 8.11
C SER A 82 -2.12 -7.34 8.39
N ASP A 83 -2.85 -7.47 9.49
CA ASP A 83 -3.59 -8.71 9.82
C ASP A 83 -4.81 -8.90 8.91
N LEU A 84 -5.38 -7.79 8.44
CA LEU A 84 -6.51 -7.72 7.51
C LEU A 84 -6.07 -7.93 6.04
N GLU A 85 -4.76 -7.93 5.76
CA GLU A 85 -4.24 -8.30 4.44
C GLU A 85 -4.32 -9.82 4.26
N VAL A 86 -5.08 -10.26 3.24
CA VAL A 86 -5.18 -11.67 2.87
C VAL A 86 -3.84 -12.13 2.26
N GLN A 87 -3.03 -12.82 3.08
CA GLN A 87 -1.79 -13.48 2.64
C GLN A 87 -2.11 -14.90 2.19
N LEU A 88 -1.74 -15.26 0.95
CA LEU A 88 -1.98 -16.59 0.39
C LEU A 88 -0.67 -17.28 0.02
N ASP A 89 -0.43 -18.44 0.64
CA ASP A 89 0.61 -19.38 0.21
C ASP A 89 0.07 -20.25 -0.94
N LEU A 90 0.67 -20.06 -2.11
CA LEU A 90 0.27 -20.68 -3.37
C LEU A 90 0.56 -22.18 -3.45
N SER A 91 1.46 -22.69 -2.61
CA SER A 91 1.82 -24.11 -2.60
C SER A 91 0.80 -24.98 -1.86
N SER A 92 0.06 -24.39 -0.92
CA SER A 92 -0.91 -25.08 -0.05
C SER A 92 -2.32 -25.18 -0.63
N LEU A 93 -2.60 -24.44 -1.70
CA LEU A 93 -3.93 -24.32 -2.30
C LEU A 93 -4.05 -25.23 -3.53
N GLY A 94 -5.05 -26.12 -3.54
CA GLY A 94 -5.31 -27.08 -4.63
C GLY A 94 -6.01 -26.48 -5.87
N VAL A 95 -6.93 -27.22 -6.47
CA VAL A 95 -7.61 -26.92 -7.78
C VAL A 95 -8.38 -25.59 -7.82
N VAL A 96 -8.62 -24.94 -6.67
CA VAL A 96 -9.37 -23.67 -6.53
C VAL A 96 -8.55 -22.44 -6.96
N ASN A 97 -7.25 -22.61 -7.23
CA ASN A 97 -6.28 -21.55 -7.52
C ASN A 97 -6.63 -20.60 -8.67
N THR A 98 -6.95 -21.12 -9.85
CA THR A 98 -7.09 -20.33 -11.08
C THR A 98 -8.25 -19.34 -10.97
N ALA A 99 -9.32 -19.81 -10.38
CA ALA A 99 -10.57 -19.09 -10.36
C ALA A 99 -10.50 -17.93 -9.34
N MET A 100 -9.87 -18.14 -8.17
CA MET A 100 -9.69 -17.11 -7.14
C MET A 100 -8.80 -15.92 -7.56
N ALA A 101 -7.66 -16.14 -8.20
CA ALA A 101 -6.76 -15.02 -8.55
C ALA A 101 -7.29 -14.10 -9.66
N ALA A 102 -8.13 -14.61 -10.56
CA ALA A 102 -8.78 -13.79 -11.58
C ALA A 102 -9.74 -12.77 -10.93
N ILE A 103 -10.28 -13.12 -9.76
CA ILE A 103 -11.28 -12.34 -9.02
C ILE A 103 -10.59 -11.28 -8.20
N PHE A 104 -9.57 -11.65 -7.41
CA PHE A 104 -8.77 -10.69 -6.65
C PHE A 104 -8.17 -9.61 -7.57
N ASN A 105 -7.72 -9.98 -8.77
CA ASN A 105 -7.26 -9.02 -9.78
C ASN A 105 -8.38 -8.15 -10.38
N LYS A 106 -9.60 -8.67 -10.57
CA LYS A 106 -10.75 -7.90 -11.08
C LYS A 106 -11.37 -6.97 -10.02
N LEU A 107 -11.20 -7.28 -8.73
CA LEU A 107 -11.81 -6.56 -7.61
C LEU A 107 -10.87 -5.57 -6.91
N GLY A 108 -9.65 -5.42 -7.39
CA GLY A 108 -8.69 -4.46 -6.84
C GLY A 108 -8.21 -4.77 -5.42
N VAL A 109 -8.44 -6.00 -4.92
CA VAL A 109 -7.97 -6.44 -3.60
C VAL A 109 -6.54 -6.95 -3.74
N PRO A 110 -5.54 -6.31 -3.11
CA PRO A 110 -4.15 -6.72 -3.23
C PRO A 110 -3.93 -8.02 -2.46
N VAL A 111 -3.88 -9.15 -3.18
CA VAL A 111 -3.43 -10.41 -2.60
C VAL A 111 -1.91 -10.42 -2.58
N LYS A 112 -1.34 -10.30 -1.39
CA LYS A 112 0.09 -10.54 -1.17
C LYS A 112 0.33 -12.04 -1.11
N THR A 113 1.14 -12.51 -2.03
CA THR A 113 1.60 -13.89 -2.11
C THR A 113 2.88 -14.03 -1.28
N VAL A 114 3.02 -15.14 -0.57
CA VAL A 114 4.21 -15.45 0.24
C VAL A 114 5.07 -16.47 -0.49
N VAL A 115 6.38 -16.46 -0.24
CA VAL A 115 7.30 -17.51 -0.73
C VAL A 115 6.91 -18.82 -0.05
N ALA A 116 6.74 -19.87 -0.85
CA ALA A 116 6.32 -21.16 -0.34
C ALA A 116 7.33 -21.75 0.65
N GLN A 117 6.85 -22.36 1.75
CA GLN A 117 7.71 -22.85 2.82
C GLN A 117 8.77 -23.85 2.33
N HIS A 118 8.40 -24.75 1.41
CA HIS A 118 9.33 -25.74 0.85
C HIS A 118 10.54 -25.12 0.12
N VAL A 119 10.40 -23.89 -0.42
CA VAL A 119 11.51 -23.15 -1.02
C VAL A 119 12.47 -22.65 0.05
N LEU A 120 11.93 -22.15 1.16
CA LEU A 120 12.69 -21.68 2.31
C LEU A 120 13.42 -22.86 2.98
N ASP A 121 12.72 -23.99 3.16
CA ASP A 121 13.31 -25.20 3.72
C ASP A 121 14.43 -25.75 2.81
N ALA A 122 14.24 -25.74 1.48
CA ALA A 122 15.27 -26.18 0.54
C ALA A 122 16.54 -25.30 0.64
N ALA A 123 16.38 -23.98 0.74
CA ALA A 123 17.49 -23.05 0.96
C ALA A 123 18.18 -23.28 2.32
N TYR A 124 17.39 -23.40 3.38
CA TYR A 124 17.89 -23.62 4.74
C TYR A 124 18.64 -24.95 4.89
N MET A 125 18.18 -26.00 4.21
CA MET A 125 18.86 -27.31 4.20
C MET A 125 20.03 -27.38 3.22
N GLY A 126 20.27 -26.34 2.40
CA GLY A 126 21.25 -26.39 1.32
C GLY A 126 20.92 -27.36 0.19
N ASN A 127 19.65 -27.81 0.11
CA ASN A 127 19.20 -28.82 -0.84
C ASN A 127 18.61 -28.15 -2.10
N PHE A 128 19.47 -27.46 -2.83
CA PHE A 128 19.11 -26.81 -4.09
C PHE A 128 20.25 -26.91 -5.10
N LYS A 129 19.93 -26.63 -6.36
CA LYS A 129 20.93 -26.39 -7.40
C LYS A 129 20.92 -24.91 -7.73
N ALA A 130 22.09 -24.28 -7.68
CA ALA A 130 22.26 -22.91 -8.10
C ALA A 130 23.00 -22.84 -9.44
N LEU A 131 22.58 -21.89 -10.27
CA LEU A 131 23.29 -21.52 -11.49
C LEU A 131 24.32 -20.42 -11.15
N GLN A 132 25.48 -20.45 -11.80
CA GLN A 132 26.46 -19.37 -11.60
C GLN A 132 26.00 -18.12 -12.34
N LEU A 133 25.94 -16.99 -11.63
CA LEU A 133 25.75 -15.66 -12.20
C LEU A 133 27.08 -14.91 -12.16
N GLN A 134 27.35 -14.15 -13.23
CA GLN A 134 28.51 -13.27 -13.35
C GLN A 134 28.08 -11.84 -13.62
N PHE A 135 28.90 -10.88 -13.18
CA PHE A 135 28.65 -9.47 -13.49
C PHE A 135 28.74 -9.22 -14.99
N GLY A 136 27.74 -8.51 -15.53
CA GLY A 136 27.66 -8.17 -16.95
C GLY A 136 26.94 -9.21 -17.80
N GLU A 137 26.84 -10.47 -17.35
CA GLU A 137 26.18 -11.54 -18.11
C GLU A 137 24.66 -11.55 -17.89
N LYS A 138 23.92 -11.77 -18.99
CA LYS A 138 22.47 -11.95 -18.95
C LYS A 138 22.14 -13.43 -19.03
N HIS A 139 21.29 -13.89 -18.13
CA HIS A 139 20.80 -15.25 -18.14
C HIS A 139 19.28 -15.27 -18.31
N SER A 140 18.78 -16.03 -19.28
CA SER A 140 17.34 -16.15 -19.56
C SER A 140 16.88 -17.56 -19.21
N ASP A 141 15.88 -17.67 -18.35
CA ASP A 141 15.34 -18.95 -17.91
C ASP A 141 13.81 -18.87 -17.67
N LYS A 142 13.25 -19.96 -17.15
CA LYS A 142 11.86 -20.10 -16.77
C LYS A 142 11.72 -20.73 -15.40
N VAL A 143 10.76 -20.24 -14.62
CA VAL A 143 10.38 -20.84 -13.34
C VAL A 143 8.89 -21.18 -13.36
N ASP A 144 8.56 -22.38 -12.91
CA ASP A 144 7.17 -22.83 -12.83
C ASP A 144 6.43 -22.17 -11.66
N LYS A 145 5.12 -22.38 -11.60
CA LYS A 145 4.27 -21.80 -10.55
C LYS A 145 4.76 -22.21 -9.16
N ALA A 146 4.96 -21.24 -8.27
CA ALA A 146 5.51 -21.44 -6.93
C ALA A 146 6.84 -22.21 -6.92
N GLY A 147 7.53 -22.27 -8.07
CA GLY A 147 8.87 -22.81 -8.19
C GLY A 147 9.92 -21.74 -7.91
N VAL A 148 11.17 -22.18 -7.84
CA VAL A 148 12.33 -21.32 -7.59
C VAL A 148 13.49 -21.74 -8.49
N VAL A 149 14.27 -20.77 -8.94
CA VAL A 149 15.58 -21.00 -9.55
C VAL A 149 16.60 -20.17 -8.79
N PHE A 150 17.62 -20.84 -8.26
CA PHE A 150 18.69 -20.23 -7.47
C PHE A 150 19.88 -19.85 -8.34
N TYR A 151 20.53 -18.75 -7.99
CA TYR A 151 21.72 -18.20 -8.61
C TYR A 151 22.76 -17.86 -7.54
N GLU A 152 23.99 -18.33 -7.71
CA GLU A 152 25.12 -17.91 -6.90
C GLU A 152 25.88 -16.79 -7.61
N LEU A 153 26.20 -15.72 -6.89
CA LEU A 153 27.02 -14.61 -7.36
C LEU A 153 28.19 -14.39 -6.40
N THR A 154 29.41 -14.32 -6.93
CA THR A 154 30.60 -14.00 -6.14
C THR A 154 30.81 -12.50 -6.11
N VAL A 155 30.80 -11.93 -4.91
CA VAL A 155 30.92 -10.49 -4.63
C VAL A 155 32.25 -10.22 -3.94
N THR A 156 32.99 -9.21 -4.41
CA THR A 156 34.28 -8.80 -3.83
C THR A 156 34.10 -7.55 -2.98
N GLU A 157 35.11 -7.19 -2.18
CA GLU A 157 35.14 -5.91 -1.46
C GLU A 157 34.96 -4.71 -2.42
N GLN A 158 35.60 -4.77 -3.59
CA GLN A 158 35.47 -3.73 -4.61
C GLN A 158 34.02 -3.59 -5.09
N HIS A 159 33.34 -4.71 -5.40
CA HIS A 159 31.93 -4.66 -5.82
C HIS A 159 31.03 -4.02 -4.75
N ILE A 160 31.30 -4.26 -3.46
CA ILE A 160 30.53 -3.66 -2.36
C ILE A 160 30.82 -2.17 -2.25
N ALA A 161 32.10 -1.77 -2.33
CA ALA A 161 32.52 -0.37 -2.21
C ALA A 161 32.01 0.50 -3.37
N GLU A 162 32.06 -0.01 -4.60
CA GLU A 162 31.63 0.70 -5.81
C GLU A 162 30.12 0.55 -6.05
N GLY A 163 29.52 -0.50 -5.48
CA GLY A 163 28.10 -0.80 -5.53
C GLY A 163 27.69 -1.61 -6.77
N PHE A 164 26.61 -2.38 -6.62
CA PHE A 164 26.08 -3.20 -7.70
C PHE A 164 24.58 -3.43 -7.56
N ALA A 165 23.96 -4.02 -8.57
CA ALA A 165 22.56 -4.42 -8.52
C ALA A 165 22.36 -5.78 -9.18
N VAL A 166 21.39 -6.55 -8.68
CA VAL A 166 20.90 -7.77 -9.33
C VAL A 166 19.46 -7.51 -9.74
N GLY A 167 19.20 -7.55 -11.04
CA GLY A 167 17.90 -7.25 -11.60
C GLY A 167 17.36 -8.42 -12.41
N ALA A 168 16.06 -8.64 -12.30
CA ALA A 168 15.35 -9.57 -13.17
C ALA A 168 14.15 -8.90 -13.83
N HIS A 169 13.80 -9.36 -15.03
CA HIS A 169 12.59 -8.93 -15.72
C HIS A 169 11.90 -10.06 -16.45
N SER A 170 10.57 -10.02 -16.48
CA SER A 170 9.73 -11.04 -17.12
C SER A 170 9.17 -10.54 -18.44
N ILE A 171 9.51 -11.24 -19.52
CA ILE A 171 9.21 -10.84 -20.92
C ILE A 171 7.70 -10.79 -21.19
N GLN A 172 6.92 -11.66 -20.55
CA GLN A 172 5.47 -11.79 -20.77
C GLN A 172 4.62 -11.06 -19.72
N GLY A 173 5.24 -10.24 -18.86
CA GLY A 173 4.52 -9.52 -17.81
C GLY A 173 4.02 -10.41 -16.66
N SER A 174 4.48 -11.66 -16.58
CA SER A 174 4.22 -12.57 -15.45
C SER A 174 4.94 -12.08 -14.19
N ARG A 175 4.21 -12.01 -13.07
CA ARG A 175 4.76 -11.61 -11.76
C ARG A 175 5.75 -12.65 -11.24
N PHE A 176 6.75 -12.18 -10.52
CA PHE A 176 7.74 -12.98 -9.83
C PHE A 176 8.22 -12.24 -8.57
N LYS A 177 8.94 -12.94 -7.70
CA LYS A 177 9.73 -12.29 -6.63
C LYS A 177 11.20 -12.52 -6.89
N LEU A 178 12.01 -11.52 -6.52
CA LEU A 178 13.46 -11.65 -6.46
C LEU A 178 13.86 -11.77 -5.00
N LEU A 179 14.49 -12.89 -4.65
CA LEU A 179 14.82 -13.26 -3.28
C LEU A 179 16.32 -13.12 -3.07
N LEU A 180 16.73 -12.61 -1.91
CA LEU A 180 18.11 -12.58 -1.46
C LEU A 180 18.24 -13.45 -0.21
N PHE A 181 19.21 -14.35 -0.23
CA PHE A 181 19.54 -15.18 0.92
C PHE A 181 20.93 -14.84 1.45
N GLU A 182 21.07 -14.89 2.78
CA GLU A 182 22.34 -14.81 3.48
C GLU A 182 22.77 -16.21 3.91
N GLN A 183 24.08 -16.46 3.87
CA GLN A 183 24.64 -17.71 4.36
C GLN A 183 24.69 -17.66 5.89
N ALA A 184 23.94 -18.53 6.55
CA ALA A 184 23.91 -18.60 8.02
C ALA A 184 25.12 -19.37 8.55
N VAL A 185 25.18 -20.69 8.26
CA VAL A 185 26.27 -21.60 8.66
C VAL A 185 26.43 -22.68 7.58
N ASP A 186 27.66 -23.00 7.20
CA ASP A 186 28.00 -24.05 6.22
C ASP A 186 27.18 -23.99 4.92
N THR A 187 26.25 -24.93 4.71
CA THR A 187 25.39 -25.00 3.52
C THR A 187 24.01 -24.40 3.73
N GLN A 188 23.73 -23.82 4.89
CA GLN A 188 22.43 -23.27 5.25
C GLN A 188 22.28 -21.81 4.81
N TRP A 189 21.15 -21.51 4.18
CA TRP A 189 20.83 -20.19 3.68
C TRP A 189 19.49 -19.71 4.23
N GLU A 190 19.47 -18.48 4.73
CA GLU A 190 18.27 -17.85 5.30
C GLU A 190 17.82 -16.71 4.40
N LEU A 191 16.50 -16.55 4.22
CA LEU A 191 15.95 -15.47 3.42
C LEU A 191 16.21 -14.14 4.13
N LEU A 192 17.04 -13.30 3.53
CA LEU A 192 17.38 -12.00 4.07
C LEU A 192 16.36 -10.94 3.65
N THR A 193 16.02 -10.88 2.37
CA THR A 193 15.02 -9.95 1.86
C THR A 193 14.39 -10.43 0.56
N GLN A 194 13.26 -9.82 0.18
CA GLN A 194 12.55 -10.14 -1.05
C GLN A 194 11.96 -8.87 -1.68
N GLU A 195 11.93 -8.86 -3.01
CA GLU A 195 11.34 -7.78 -3.81
C GLU A 195 10.28 -8.35 -4.76
N ASP A 196 9.06 -7.82 -4.64
CA ASP A 196 7.97 -8.12 -5.56
C ASP A 196 8.23 -7.44 -6.92
N SER A 197 8.02 -8.17 -8.02
CA SER A 197 8.11 -7.57 -9.34
C SER A 197 7.02 -6.52 -9.55
N GLN A 198 7.42 -5.37 -10.09
CA GLN A 198 6.52 -4.27 -10.41
C GLN A 198 6.32 -4.12 -11.91
N LYS A 199 5.08 -3.79 -12.31
CA LYS A 199 4.73 -3.59 -13.71
C LYS A 199 5.27 -2.26 -14.21
N THR A 200 6.13 -2.33 -15.21
CA THR A 200 6.67 -1.16 -15.91
C THR A 200 5.64 -0.53 -16.85
N LYS A 201 5.90 0.70 -17.30
CA LYS A 201 5.08 1.40 -18.31
C LYS A 201 4.94 0.60 -19.62
N LYS A 202 5.92 -0.25 -19.95
CA LYS A 202 5.91 -1.11 -21.15
C LYS A 202 5.20 -2.45 -20.93
N GLY A 203 4.57 -2.66 -19.77
CA GLY A 203 3.83 -3.90 -19.45
C GLY A 203 4.70 -5.07 -18.95
N MET A 204 6.02 -4.93 -18.98
CA MET A 204 6.98 -5.89 -18.43
C MET A 204 6.99 -5.85 -16.90
N GLN A 205 7.20 -6.98 -16.23
CA GLN A 205 7.43 -7.01 -14.78
C GLN A 205 8.92 -6.95 -14.48
N MET A 206 9.34 -6.17 -13.48
CA MET A 206 10.74 -6.01 -13.08
C MET A 206 10.89 -5.98 -11.56
N ALA A 207 11.95 -6.61 -11.04
CA ALA A 207 12.39 -6.48 -9.66
C ALA A 207 13.91 -6.28 -9.64
N GLY A 208 14.42 -5.61 -8.61
CA GLY A 208 15.85 -5.35 -8.46
C GLY A 208 16.26 -5.32 -7.00
N LEU A 209 17.38 -5.97 -6.70
CA LEU A 209 18.13 -5.85 -5.46
C LEU A 209 19.27 -4.86 -5.70
N TYR A 210 19.39 -3.87 -4.83
CA TYR A 210 20.32 -2.75 -4.99
C TYR A 210 21.29 -2.71 -3.80
N PHE A 211 22.59 -2.77 -4.09
CA PHE A 211 23.67 -2.81 -3.10
C PHE A 211 24.59 -1.62 -3.33
N PHE A 212 24.10 -0.42 -3.02
CA PHE A 212 24.87 0.81 -3.17
C PHE A 212 25.53 1.23 -1.84
N PRO A 213 26.67 1.93 -1.88
CA PRO A 213 27.33 2.47 -0.68
C PRO A 213 26.61 3.70 -0.11
N PHE A 214 25.41 4.01 -0.60
CA PHE A 214 24.57 5.11 -0.16
C PHE A 214 23.13 4.63 0.05
N LEU A 215 22.36 5.41 0.80
CA LEU A 215 20.97 5.08 1.11
C LEU A 215 20.11 5.09 -0.15
N THR A 216 19.36 4.02 -0.36
CA THR A 216 18.28 3.95 -1.35
C THR A 216 16.95 3.70 -0.65
N CYS A 217 15.88 4.17 -1.28
CA CYS A 217 14.54 4.04 -0.71
C CYS A 217 13.65 3.21 -1.63
N ARG A 218 12.67 2.56 -1.02
CA ARG A 218 11.54 1.95 -1.71
C ARG A 218 10.31 2.82 -1.51
N MET A 219 9.51 2.93 -2.56
CA MET A 219 8.16 3.47 -2.43
C MET A 219 7.24 2.33 -1.99
N GLY A 220 6.59 2.49 -0.85
CA GLY A 220 5.50 1.61 -0.44
C GLY A 220 4.28 1.76 -1.35
N PRO A 221 3.17 1.06 -1.06
CA PRO A 221 1.94 1.19 -1.82
C PRO A 221 1.51 2.66 -1.88
N LYS A 222 0.89 3.04 -3.00
CA LYS A 222 0.28 4.37 -3.09
C LYS A 222 -0.83 4.46 -2.05
N PRO A 223 -1.03 5.64 -1.43
CA PRO A 223 -2.15 5.86 -0.54
C PRO A 223 -3.46 5.43 -1.21
N SER A 224 -4.31 4.71 -0.47
CA SER A 224 -5.60 4.27 -0.99
C SER A 224 -6.56 5.45 -1.14
N ALA A 225 -7.59 5.29 -1.98
CA ALA A 225 -8.67 6.29 -2.07
C ALA A 225 -9.38 6.52 -0.73
N LEU A 226 -9.39 5.51 0.16
CA LEU A 226 -9.91 5.62 1.52
C LEU A 226 -9.03 6.51 2.40
N GLU A 227 -7.71 6.48 2.20
CA GLU A 227 -6.73 7.25 2.97
C GLU A 227 -6.62 8.71 2.51
N THR A 228 -6.77 8.98 1.21
CA THR A 228 -6.63 10.35 0.66
C THR A 228 -7.96 11.05 0.42
N GLY A 229 -9.06 10.31 0.33
CA GLY A 229 -10.25 10.79 -0.36
C GLY A 229 -9.95 11.12 -1.83
N SER A 230 -10.86 11.83 -2.49
CA SER A 230 -10.63 12.43 -3.81
C SER A 230 -9.99 13.82 -3.72
N ASP A 231 -9.44 14.19 -2.56
CA ASP A 231 -8.86 15.51 -2.30
C ASP A 231 -7.42 15.60 -2.88
N PRO A 232 -7.19 16.46 -3.90
CA PRO A 232 -5.87 16.63 -4.51
C PRO A 232 -4.80 17.11 -3.52
N GLU A 233 -5.17 17.85 -2.49
CA GLU A 233 -4.26 18.41 -1.49
C GLU A 233 -3.70 17.29 -0.59
N VAL A 234 -4.58 16.43 -0.09
CA VAL A 234 -4.20 15.27 0.73
C VAL A 234 -3.34 14.30 -0.08
N MET A 235 -3.63 14.12 -1.38
CA MET A 235 -2.82 13.29 -2.26
C MET A 235 -1.38 13.80 -2.43
N LEU A 236 -1.18 15.12 -2.46
CA LEU A 236 0.15 15.72 -2.56
C LEU A 236 0.98 15.43 -1.30
N PHE A 237 0.42 15.74 -0.13
CA PHE A 237 1.15 15.60 1.14
C PHE A 237 1.46 14.15 1.49
N LYS A 238 0.54 13.22 1.21
CA LYS A 238 0.75 11.79 1.47
C LYS A 238 1.65 11.10 0.44
N ARG A 239 2.08 11.78 -0.63
CA ARG A 239 2.76 11.14 -1.77
C ARG A 239 4.07 10.47 -1.42
N LEU A 240 4.83 11.05 -0.48
CA LEU A 240 6.14 10.56 -0.06
C LEU A 240 6.11 9.84 1.30
N ASP A 241 4.95 9.71 1.94
CA ASP A 241 4.88 9.08 3.26
C ASP A 241 5.23 7.60 3.24
N SER A 242 4.82 6.88 2.19
CA SER A 242 5.15 5.47 1.99
C SER A 242 6.61 5.23 1.58
N MET A 243 7.40 6.30 1.34
CA MET A 243 8.83 6.17 1.07
C MET A 243 9.56 5.66 2.32
N GLN A 244 10.16 4.49 2.22
CA GLN A 244 10.90 3.85 3.30
C GLN A 244 12.35 3.58 2.84
N PRO A 245 13.34 3.81 3.72
CA PRO A 245 14.69 3.26 3.53
C PRO A 245 14.63 1.79 3.16
N ARG A 246 15.41 1.35 2.17
CA ARG A 246 15.66 -0.08 2.00
C ARG A 246 16.48 -0.56 3.19
N GLU A 247 16.19 -1.75 3.68
CA GLU A 247 16.99 -2.36 4.75
C GLU A 247 18.45 -2.42 4.29
N HIS A 248 19.34 -1.92 5.14
CA HIS A 248 20.75 -1.90 4.80
C HIS A 248 21.30 -3.32 4.94
N VAL A 249 21.36 -4.02 3.83
CA VAL A 249 22.01 -5.34 3.76
C VAL A 249 23.52 -5.13 3.81
N GLN A 250 24.12 -5.38 4.97
CA GLN A 250 25.58 -5.39 5.13
C GLN A 250 26.14 -6.70 4.55
N LEU A 251 26.43 -6.70 3.25
CA LEU A 251 27.06 -7.85 2.61
C LEU A 251 28.52 -7.99 3.07
N ARG A 252 28.93 -9.25 3.29
CA ARG A 252 30.35 -9.62 3.37
C ARG A 252 30.85 -10.01 1.98
N PRO A 253 32.13 -9.78 1.65
CA PRO A 253 32.75 -10.35 0.46
C PRO A 253 32.60 -11.87 0.49
N GLY A 254 32.26 -12.47 -0.66
CA GLY A 254 32.01 -13.89 -0.76
C GLY A 254 30.86 -14.22 -1.69
N ARG A 255 30.26 -15.39 -1.48
CA ARG A 255 29.13 -15.86 -2.26
C ARG A 255 27.84 -15.33 -1.68
N ILE A 256 26.98 -14.77 -2.53
CA ILE A 256 25.58 -14.49 -2.19
C ILE A 256 24.68 -15.38 -3.03
N LEU A 257 23.52 -15.70 -2.47
CA LEU A 257 22.51 -16.53 -3.13
C LEU A 257 21.30 -15.67 -3.44
N VAL A 258 20.94 -15.60 -4.72
CA VAL A 258 19.77 -14.89 -5.22
C VAL A 258 18.83 -15.88 -5.87
N ALA A 259 17.52 -15.69 -5.78
CA ALA A 259 16.58 -16.59 -6.45
C ALA A 259 15.45 -15.83 -7.15
N VAL A 260 15.01 -16.39 -8.28
CA VAL A 260 13.77 -15.95 -8.95
C VAL A 260 12.66 -16.92 -8.59
N TYR A 261 11.65 -16.43 -7.90
CA TYR A 261 10.50 -17.20 -7.45
C TYR A 261 9.27 -16.93 -8.32
N GLY A 262 8.63 -18.00 -8.79
CA GLY A 262 7.46 -17.96 -9.65
C GLY A 262 6.20 -17.51 -8.93
N ASP A 263 6.05 -16.19 -8.77
CA ASP A 263 4.95 -15.55 -8.03
C ASP A 263 3.65 -15.38 -8.83
N ASN A 264 3.37 -16.35 -9.69
CA ASN A 264 2.22 -16.33 -10.59
C ASN A 264 1.35 -17.57 -10.40
N TRP A 265 0.04 -17.37 -10.48
CA TRP A 265 -0.96 -18.37 -10.12
C TRP A 265 -1.32 -19.34 -11.24
N PHE A 266 -1.00 -18.96 -12.47
CA PHE A 266 -1.51 -19.59 -13.70
C PHE A 266 -0.40 -20.07 -14.62
N ASN A 267 0.61 -19.21 -14.80
CA ASN A 267 1.58 -19.36 -15.86
C ASN A 267 2.98 -19.38 -15.27
N ARG A 268 3.82 -20.23 -15.85
CA ARG A 268 5.26 -20.16 -15.64
C ARG A 268 5.78 -18.77 -15.98
N VAL A 269 6.77 -18.32 -15.24
CA VAL A 269 7.45 -17.05 -15.51
C VAL A 269 8.63 -17.33 -16.41
N ARG A 270 8.72 -16.64 -17.54
CA ARG A 270 9.96 -16.55 -18.33
C ARG A 270 10.61 -15.22 -18.02
N TYR A 271 11.88 -15.25 -17.63
CA TYR A 271 12.58 -14.08 -17.15
C TYR A 271 14.01 -14.04 -17.65
N THR A 272 14.58 -12.85 -17.56
CA THR A 272 16.01 -12.61 -17.74
C THR A 272 16.54 -11.97 -16.47
N ILE A 273 17.59 -12.55 -15.89
CA ILE A 273 18.30 -12.05 -14.72
C ILE A 273 19.71 -11.58 -15.12
N GLN A 274 20.20 -10.54 -14.46
CA GLN A 274 21.54 -10.00 -14.65
C GLN A 274 22.05 -9.36 -13.36
N ALA A 275 23.33 -9.59 -13.05
CA ALA A 275 24.08 -8.80 -12.08
C ALA A 275 24.85 -7.70 -12.82
N VAL A 276 24.75 -6.45 -12.36
CA VAL A 276 25.46 -5.30 -12.94
C VAL A 276 26.28 -4.61 -11.86
N HIS A 277 27.55 -4.39 -12.16
CA HIS A 277 28.47 -3.63 -11.33
C HIS A 277 28.51 -2.19 -11.83
N THR A 278 28.52 -1.20 -10.92
CA THR A 278 28.50 0.23 -11.30
C THR A 278 29.76 0.61 -12.09
N MET A 279 30.90 0.07 -11.70
CA MET A 279 32.22 0.28 -12.31
C MET A 279 32.65 -0.94 -13.12
N SER A 280 31.98 -1.17 -14.25
CA SER A 280 32.44 -2.16 -15.23
C SER A 280 33.49 -1.57 -16.18
N MET A 281 34.50 -2.37 -16.53
CA MET A 281 35.57 -2.02 -17.47
C MET A 281 35.04 -1.70 -18.87
N ASP A 282 33.98 -2.38 -19.33
CA ASP A 282 33.45 -2.24 -20.69
C ASP A 282 32.46 -1.07 -20.82
N ARG A 283 31.65 -0.84 -19.79
CA ARG A 283 30.64 0.22 -19.76
C ARG A 283 30.31 0.61 -18.34
N SER A 284 30.87 1.74 -17.92
CA SER A 284 30.59 2.34 -16.61
C SER A 284 29.12 2.75 -16.49
N LEU A 285 28.48 2.28 -15.42
CA LEU A 285 27.15 2.68 -14.98
C LEU A 285 27.21 3.74 -13.86
N ALA A 286 28.40 4.29 -13.52
CA ALA A 286 28.53 5.38 -12.53
C ALA A 286 27.54 6.51 -12.77
N PRO A 287 27.41 7.07 -13.98
CA PRO A 287 26.54 8.23 -14.16
C PRO A 287 25.09 7.95 -13.78
N ILE A 288 24.66 6.69 -13.94
CA ILE A 288 23.33 6.23 -13.52
C ILE A 288 23.28 6.09 -12.00
N ALA A 289 24.30 5.50 -11.37
CA ALA A 289 24.39 5.39 -9.92
C ALA A 289 24.43 6.77 -9.23
N ASP A 290 25.20 7.72 -9.76
CA ASP A 290 25.27 9.11 -9.30
C ASP A 290 23.91 9.80 -9.43
N THR A 291 23.21 9.56 -10.54
CA THR A 291 21.85 10.07 -10.73
C THR A 291 20.91 9.50 -9.66
N VAL A 292 20.99 8.19 -9.38
CA VAL A 292 20.18 7.55 -8.33
C VAL A 292 20.49 8.20 -6.97
N GLN A 293 21.77 8.32 -6.60
CA GLN A 293 22.19 8.95 -5.34
C GLN A 293 21.65 10.37 -5.19
N GLN A 294 21.79 11.20 -6.23
CA GLN A 294 21.32 12.59 -6.21
C GLN A 294 19.79 12.68 -6.12
N VAL A 295 19.06 11.82 -6.83
CA VAL A 295 17.59 11.82 -6.82
C VAL A 295 17.06 11.32 -5.48
N GLU A 296 17.65 10.26 -4.91
CA GLU A 296 17.27 9.76 -3.58
C GLU A 296 17.47 10.84 -2.50
N ALA A 297 18.62 11.51 -2.50
CA ALA A 297 18.89 12.62 -1.57
C ALA A 297 17.87 13.76 -1.73
N LYS A 298 17.55 14.15 -2.99
CA LYS A 298 16.54 15.18 -3.27
C LYS A 298 15.13 14.77 -2.84
N LEU A 299 14.75 13.50 -3.00
CA LEU A 299 13.43 13.00 -2.59
C LEU A 299 13.29 12.97 -1.07
N LEU A 300 14.32 12.55 -0.34
CA LEU A 300 14.33 12.59 1.12
C LEU A 300 14.23 14.03 1.64
N GLN A 301 14.97 14.95 1.03
CA GLN A 301 14.87 16.37 1.35
C GLN A 301 13.45 16.92 1.07
N LYS A 302 12.87 16.58 -0.09
CA LYS A 302 11.50 16.98 -0.42
C LYS A 302 10.45 16.39 0.51
N LYS A 303 10.67 15.18 1.07
CA LYS A 303 9.79 14.58 2.08
C LYS A 303 9.74 15.43 3.35
N ILE A 304 10.87 15.98 3.78
CA ILE A 304 10.93 16.87 4.95
C ILE A 304 10.23 18.20 4.64
N GLU A 305 10.55 18.82 3.51
CA GLU A 305 9.95 20.09 3.07
C GLU A 305 8.43 19.99 2.91
N LEU A 306 7.91 18.90 2.35
CA LEU A 306 6.46 18.70 2.19
C LEU A 306 5.74 18.60 3.53
N ARG A 307 6.36 18.00 4.56
CA ARG A 307 5.77 17.91 5.90
C ARG A 307 5.71 19.27 6.60
N GLN A 308 6.75 20.09 6.43
CA GLN A 308 6.76 21.46 6.94
C GLN A 308 5.69 22.29 6.22
N PHE A 309 5.66 22.21 4.89
CA PHE A 309 4.65 22.90 4.08
C PHE A 309 3.22 22.46 4.42
N GLU A 310 2.97 21.18 4.69
CA GLU A 310 1.65 20.70 5.13
C GLU A 310 1.20 21.40 6.41
N SER A 311 2.09 21.51 7.39
CA SER A 311 1.79 22.18 8.66
C SER A 311 1.40 23.65 8.46
N GLU A 312 2.16 24.39 7.66
CA GLU A 312 1.88 25.79 7.33
C GLU A 312 0.55 25.92 6.58
N TYR A 313 0.33 25.05 5.59
CA TYR A 313 -0.88 25.04 4.79
C TYR A 313 -2.14 24.83 5.64
N ARG A 314 -2.11 23.82 6.54
CA ARG A 314 -3.23 23.53 7.45
C ARG A 314 -3.51 24.67 8.42
N GLN A 315 -2.47 25.36 8.89
CA GLN A 315 -2.62 26.53 9.76
C GLN A 315 -3.35 27.67 9.05
N VAL A 316 -2.93 28.02 7.83
CA VAL A 316 -3.58 29.06 7.02
C VAL A 316 -5.02 28.67 6.65
N GLN A 317 -5.25 27.41 6.29
CA GLN A 317 -6.59 26.88 6.00
C GLN A 317 -7.54 27.06 7.18
N SER A 318 -7.10 26.73 8.40
CA SER A 318 -7.89 26.92 9.62
C SER A 318 -8.22 28.40 9.91
N GLN A 319 -7.26 29.30 9.67
CA GLN A 319 -7.49 30.74 9.79
C GLN A 319 -8.49 31.25 8.74
N PHE A 320 -8.36 30.82 7.49
CA PHE A 320 -9.29 31.15 6.42
C PHE A 320 -10.71 30.69 6.75
N GLU A 321 -10.90 29.46 7.21
CA GLU A 321 -12.21 28.95 7.65
C GLU A 321 -12.82 29.80 8.76
N THR A 322 -11.99 30.26 9.70
CA THR A 322 -12.43 31.14 10.79
C THR A 322 -12.91 32.48 10.26
N VAL A 323 -12.18 33.07 9.30
CA VAL A 323 -12.56 34.33 8.64
C VAL A 323 -13.84 34.16 7.83
N VAL A 324 -14.00 33.07 7.09
CA VAL A 324 -15.21 32.77 6.30
C VAL A 324 -16.43 32.59 7.22
N LYS A 325 -16.29 31.87 8.34
CA LYS A 325 -17.36 31.74 9.34
C LYS A 325 -17.79 33.09 9.88
N ARG A 326 -16.83 33.96 10.18
CA ARG A 326 -17.12 35.34 10.62
C ARG A 326 -17.83 36.13 9.52
N PHE A 327 -17.32 36.10 8.29
CA PHE A 327 -17.93 36.80 7.16
C PHE A 327 -19.40 36.40 6.98
N ASN A 328 -19.71 35.10 6.98
CA ASN A 328 -21.08 34.61 6.86
C ASN A 328 -21.98 35.05 8.02
N LYS A 329 -21.44 35.13 9.24
CA LYS A 329 -22.17 35.63 10.41
C LYS A 329 -22.51 37.12 10.25
N GLU A 330 -21.53 37.94 9.91
CA GLU A 330 -21.71 39.39 9.71
C GLU A 330 -22.69 39.66 8.56
N GLN A 331 -22.58 38.90 7.46
CA GLN A 331 -23.51 39.00 6.32
C GLN A 331 -24.96 38.73 6.76
N LYS A 332 -25.18 37.66 7.53
CA LYS A 332 -26.52 37.34 8.05
C LYS A 332 -27.04 38.41 8.99
N GLU A 333 -26.20 38.89 9.90
CA GLU A 333 -26.58 39.93 10.86
C GLU A 333 -26.98 41.24 10.17
N VAL A 334 -26.26 41.63 9.12
CA VAL A 334 -26.63 42.80 8.30
C VAL A 334 -27.96 42.57 7.57
N GLU A 335 -28.19 41.40 6.98
CA GLU A 335 -29.44 41.07 6.28
C GLU A 335 -30.63 41.09 7.25
N ASP A 336 -30.50 40.49 8.43
CA ASP A 336 -31.52 40.47 9.47
C ASP A 336 -31.86 41.91 9.92
N LEU A 337 -30.84 42.76 10.11
CA LEU A 337 -31.03 44.18 10.46
C LEU A 337 -31.73 44.97 9.35
N LEU A 338 -31.39 44.72 8.08
CA LEU A 338 -32.05 45.36 6.94
C LEU A 338 -33.53 44.96 6.87
N GLN A 339 -33.84 43.68 7.06
CA GLN A 339 -35.23 43.21 7.08
C GLN A 339 -36.03 43.82 8.22
N ILE A 340 -35.48 43.87 9.44
CA ILE A 340 -36.12 44.52 10.59
C ILE A 340 -36.39 46.00 10.29
N ARG A 341 -35.40 46.70 9.72
CA ARG A 341 -35.52 48.11 9.34
C ARG A 341 -36.61 48.32 8.30
N ASP A 342 -36.61 47.55 7.22
CA ASP A 342 -37.55 47.71 6.11
C ASP A 342 -38.99 47.39 6.57
N GLN A 343 -39.18 46.39 7.42
CA GLN A 343 -40.48 46.10 8.04
C GLN A 343 -40.95 47.23 8.95
N ALA A 344 -40.06 47.81 9.77
CA ALA A 344 -40.41 48.94 10.64
C ALA A 344 -40.87 50.17 9.84
N TYR A 345 -40.28 50.43 8.67
CA TYR A 345 -40.77 51.48 7.77
C TYR A 345 -42.18 51.20 7.24
N LEU A 346 -42.48 49.95 6.87
CA LEU A 346 -43.81 49.55 6.41
C LEU A 346 -44.86 49.70 7.53
N ASP A 347 -44.54 49.25 8.73
CA ASP A 347 -45.44 49.34 9.89
C ASP A 347 -45.74 50.80 10.26
N LEU A 348 -44.72 51.67 10.21
CA LEU A 348 -44.87 53.11 10.44
C LEU A 348 -45.80 53.76 9.42
N LEU A 349 -45.66 53.43 8.13
CA LEU A 349 -46.51 53.96 7.07
C LEU A 349 -47.95 53.43 7.15
N ALA A 350 -48.13 52.22 7.66
CA ALA A 350 -49.44 51.60 7.85
C ALA A 350 -50.21 52.15 9.08
N GLY A 351 -49.54 52.90 9.96
CA GLY A 351 -50.15 53.40 11.21
C GLY A 351 -50.42 52.30 12.23
N ASN A 352 -49.69 51.18 12.16
CA ASN A 352 -49.80 50.10 13.13
C ASN A 352 -48.92 50.38 14.35
N ASP A 353 -49.46 50.22 15.55
CA ASP A 353 -48.72 50.30 16.83
C ASP A 353 -47.87 49.01 17.05
N GLY A 354 -47.07 48.64 16.06
CA GLY A 354 -46.24 47.43 16.10
C GLY A 354 -45.30 47.46 17.30
N GLN A 355 -45.31 46.41 18.13
CA GLN A 355 -44.30 46.20 19.16
C GLN A 355 -42.95 45.99 18.48
N ALA A 356 -42.18 47.07 18.30
CA ALA A 356 -40.84 47.01 17.77
C ALA A 356 -39.94 46.23 18.74
N VAL A 357 -39.75 44.94 18.46
CA VAL A 357 -38.77 44.11 19.18
C VAL A 357 -37.39 44.44 18.60
N VAL A 358 -36.76 45.48 19.14
CA VAL A 358 -35.34 45.74 18.90
C VAL A 358 -34.56 44.59 19.56
N PRO A 359 -33.72 43.83 18.83
CA PRO A 359 -32.86 42.84 19.44
C PRO A 359 -31.95 43.53 20.46
N LYS A 360 -31.92 43.06 21.71
CA LYS A 360 -30.98 43.56 22.72
C LYS A 360 -29.55 43.18 22.32
N GLN A 361 -28.89 44.02 21.54
CA GLN A 361 -27.45 44.05 21.49
C GLN A 361 -26.95 45.35 22.12
N GLN A 362 -25.94 45.21 22.98
CA GLN A 362 -25.22 46.33 23.57
C GLN A 362 -24.63 47.18 22.45
N ILE A 363 -25.23 48.34 22.21
CA ILE A 363 -24.63 49.41 21.42
C ILE A 363 -23.29 49.75 22.10
N PRO A 364 -22.13 49.50 21.48
CA PRO A 364 -20.87 49.97 22.03
C PRO A 364 -20.96 51.49 22.10
N PRO A 365 -20.46 52.16 23.16
CA PRO A 365 -20.55 53.60 23.27
C PRO A 365 -20.01 54.24 22.00
N GLN A 366 -20.82 55.05 21.33
CA GLN A 366 -20.41 55.83 20.17
C GLN A 366 -19.24 56.71 20.61
N LYS A 367 -18.00 56.33 20.25
CA LYS A 367 -16.90 57.28 20.22
C LYS A 367 -17.22 58.25 19.10
N GLY A 368 -17.60 59.45 19.50
CA GLY A 368 -18.18 60.48 18.64
C GLY A 368 -17.39 60.69 17.35
N TRP A 369 -18.00 60.29 16.24
CA TRP A 369 -17.67 60.74 14.89
C TRP A 369 -18.50 61.99 14.56
N LEU A 370 -18.47 62.99 15.43
CA LEU A 370 -18.94 64.35 15.15
C LEU A 370 -18.13 65.33 16.01
N LYS A 371 -16.86 65.52 15.65
CA LYS A 371 -16.19 66.81 15.79
C LYS A 371 -15.60 67.15 14.44
N GLY A 372 -16.30 68.02 13.72
CA GLY A 372 -15.82 68.61 12.48
C GLY A 372 -14.59 69.49 12.75
N SER A 373 -13.71 69.64 11.77
CA SER A 373 -13.78 70.72 10.78
C SER A 373 -12.91 70.35 9.58
#